data_AF-A0A9W7YUX3-F1
#
_entry.id   AF-A0A9W7YUX3-F1
#
_cell.length_a   1.000
_cell.length_b   1.000
_cell.length_c   1.000
_cell.angle_alpha   90.00
_cell.angle_beta   90.00
_cell.angle_gamma   90.00
#
_symmetry.space_group_name_H-M   'P 1'
#
loop_
_entity.id
_entity.type
_entity.pdbx_description
1 polymer ?
#
loop_
_entity_poly.entity_id
_entity_poly.type
_entity_poly.pdbx_seq_one_letter_code
_entity_poly.pdbx_strand_id
1 'polypeptide(L)'
;MEPSTESVVDRYLEAGGAPFNTMNLLMSSYEGLAAMTNMVSSDLGPVYGSGINSAIGEAVSCKIIKSFDPQVADSKYNETEQLPEYIEAMIPHQVWRKTIYRLSERHPGSTMLSAALQHIADQGYQAEMMSLSSAPLHTHIFYSLLAECLENMSPANEENIHQKLEELITAVCRREQTYLVARYIFHGVQQKLGAKAAGIRRIDDELETYMLDNYKRPQLAINIQLLLSGLVVGGGNSVVDAAASIIQEEYAATGDVASLYNEYHGAVVSGKPAPPVDILRNVCVLHPIIEQVFGHLWDTTVQKMRPELANKYIWLIAYAALCSNEPIDEATKDKLQQLVVQVKEVCQGLSIHPIQTQIYQAVPKILEWISVPILARVVLLWIRDVATYDNFTYYDTYFTSSEVPVLLLLLEEIAYRHPLLKPLVFSAYKDGFESQVPGFSPEKQLRLQKIIINRIALLAQLDYALPVIDYFAAKKEQIDESVMVYFLHRLLAQFEAPYPAEFLVPVLELINFTIDGVKAAKEKEIVYIRGFLASIDNEQARLLCAALPDEASVTSTLAD
;
A
#
# COMPACT_ATOMS: atom_id res chain seq x y z
N MET A 1 -23.27 -43.62 25.36
CA MET A 1 -23.29 -44.54 24.19
C MET A 1 -23.34 -43.68 22.95
N GLU A 2 -22.68 -44.08 21.85
CA GLU A 2 -22.82 -43.32 20.61
C GLU A 2 -24.28 -43.32 20.15
N PRO A 3 -24.80 -42.23 19.57
CA PRO A 3 -26.22 -42.09 19.23
C PRO A 3 -26.72 -43.12 18.21
N SER A 4 -25.83 -43.78 17.46
CA SER A 4 -26.16 -44.83 16.48
C SER A 4 -26.20 -46.25 17.05
N THR A 5 -25.75 -46.45 18.30
CA THR A 5 -25.49 -47.77 18.86
C THR A 5 -26.77 -48.60 19.01
N GLU A 6 -27.89 -47.98 19.39
CA GLU A 6 -29.18 -48.66 19.56
C GLU A 6 -29.67 -49.28 18.24
N SER A 7 -29.66 -48.51 17.15
CA SER A 7 -30.05 -48.98 15.82
C SER A 7 -29.18 -50.12 15.25
N VAL A 8 -27.93 -50.22 15.69
CA VAL A 8 -26.96 -51.26 15.27
C VAL A 8 -27.14 -52.51 16.12
N VAL A 9 -27.41 -52.34 17.42
CA VAL A 9 -27.75 -53.42 18.34
C VAL A 9 -29.06 -54.08 17.91
N ASP A 10 -30.08 -53.30 17.58
CA ASP A 10 -31.38 -53.81 17.12
C ASP A 10 -31.22 -54.63 15.84
N ARG A 11 -30.53 -54.08 14.82
CA ARG A 11 -30.23 -54.81 13.58
C ARG A 11 -29.44 -56.10 13.80
N TYR A 12 -28.49 -56.10 14.73
CA TYR A 12 -27.68 -57.29 15.02
C TYR A 12 -28.49 -58.37 15.73
N LEU A 13 -29.38 -57.98 16.65
CA LEU A 13 -30.28 -58.89 17.36
C LEU A 13 -31.36 -59.44 16.42
N GLU A 14 -31.91 -58.60 15.54
CA GLU A 14 -32.87 -59.01 14.49
C GLU A 14 -32.27 -59.99 13.48
N ALA A 15 -30.97 -59.88 13.20
CA ALA A 15 -30.23 -60.81 12.34
C ALA A 15 -29.85 -62.14 13.05
N GLY A 16 -30.32 -62.37 14.28
CA GLY A 16 -30.06 -63.60 15.05
C GLY A 16 -28.69 -63.62 15.76
N GLY A 17 -28.06 -62.46 15.93
CA GLY A 17 -26.79 -62.33 16.64
C GLY A 17 -26.90 -62.64 18.13
N ALA A 18 -25.87 -63.29 18.69
CA ALA A 18 -25.85 -63.65 20.11
C ALA A 18 -25.71 -62.39 20.99
N PRO A 19 -26.63 -62.11 21.93
CA PRO A 19 -26.61 -60.90 22.76
C PRO A 19 -25.31 -60.72 23.55
N PHE A 20 -24.66 -61.83 23.92
CA PHE A 20 -23.40 -61.82 24.65
C PHE A 20 -22.23 -61.21 23.84
N ASN A 21 -22.22 -61.42 22.52
CA ASN A 21 -21.20 -60.83 21.65
C ASN A 21 -21.43 -59.33 21.48
N THR A 22 -22.68 -58.91 21.38
CA THR A 22 -23.05 -57.48 21.38
C THR A 22 -22.62 -56.82 22.68
N MET A 23 -22.88 -57.45 23.83
CA MET A 23 -22.46 -56.95 25.14
C MET A 23 -20.93 -56.79 25.22
N ASN A 24 -20.16 -57.79 24.79
CA ASN A 24 -18.69 -57.72 24.78
C ASN A 24 -18.17 -56.66 23.82
N LEU A 25 -18.78 -56.52 22.64
CA LEU A 25 -18.41 -55.48 21.67
C LEU A 25 -18.70 -54.08 22.22
N LEU A 26 -19.87 -53.85 22.81
CA LEU A 26 -20.25 -52.60 23.47
C LEU A 26 -19.33 -52.27 24.65
N MET A 27 -18.98 -53.28 25.46
CA MET A 27 -18.05 -53.12 26.57
C MET A 27 -16.62 -52.84 26.08
N SER A 28 -16.21 -53.43 24.96
CA SER A 28 -14.89 -53.19 24.37
C SER A 28 -14.78 -51.85 23.65
N SER A 29 -15.89 -51.32 23.10
CA SER A 29 -15.92 -50.04 22.37
C SER A 29 -16.18 -48.83 23.28
N TYR A 30 -16.68 -49.04 24.50
CA TYR A 30 -16.95 -47.96 25.44
C TYR A 30 -15.72 -47.66 26.30
N GLU A 31 -14.89 -46.71 25.87
CA GLU A 31 -13.76 -46.24 26.68
C GLU A 31 -14.15 -45.24 27.78
N GLY A 32 -15.43 -44.84 27.88
CA GLY A 32 -15.95 -43.98 28.94
C GLY A 32 -15.38 -42.57 29.01
N LEU A 33 -14.56 -42.17 28.02
CA LEU A 33 -13.80 -40.91 28.04
C LEU A 33 -14.69 -39.67 28.23
N ALA A 34 -15.84 -39.59 27.58
CA ALA A 34 -16.75 -38.45 27.71
C ALA A 34 -17.37 -38.37 29.13
N ALA A 35 -17.79 -39.50 29.70
CA ALA A 35 -18.36 -39.55 31.04
C ALA A 35 -17.30 -39.23 32.12
N MET A 36 -16.08 -39.77 31.96
CA MET A 36 -14.96 -39.46 32.84
C MET A 36 -14.55 -37.98 32.74
N THR A 37 -14.56 -37.40 31.55
CA THR A 37 -14.24 -35.98 31.35
C THR A 37 -15.28 -35.07 32.00
N ASN A 38 -16.57 -35.41 31.91
CA ASN A 38 -17.65 -34.68 32.57
C ASN A 38 -17.56 -34.78 34.10
N MET A 39 -17.19 -35.96 34.63
CA MET A 39 -16.97 -36.15 36.07
C MET A 39 -15.77 -35.36 36.57
N VAL A 40 -14.66 -35.37 35.82
CA VAL A 40 -13.47 -34.57 36.15
C VAL A 40 -13.78 -33.06 36.09
N SER A 41 -14.61 -32.63 35.13
CA SER A 41 -15.10 -31.25 35.06
C SER A 41 -15.98 -30.87 36.26
N SER A 42 -16.90 -31.75 36.68
CA SER A 42 -17.77 -31.49 37.84
C SER A 42 -17.01 -31.46 39.15
N ASP A 43 -16.01 -32.33 39.30
CA ASP A 43 -15.27 -32.49 40.55
C ASP A 43 -14.20 -31.41 40.75
N LEU A 44 -13.57 -30.96 39.65
CA LEU A 44 -12.54 -29.92 39.70
C LEU A 44 -13.11 -28.50 39.58
N GLY A 45 -14.30 -28.33 39.00
CA GLY A 45 -14.96 -27.03 38.80
C GLY A 45 -15.03 -26.12 40.04
N PRO A 46 -15.35 -26.62 41.25
CA PRO A 46 -15.37 -25.80 42.47
C PRO A 46 -13.98 -25.39 42.97
N VAL A 47 -12.91 -26.08 42.55
CA VAL A 47 -11.55 -25.92 43.10
C VAL A 47 -10.72 -24.93 42.28
N TYR A 48 -10.85 -24.92 40.95
CA TYR A 48 -10.06 -24.02 40.08
C TYR A 48 -10.90 -23.06 39.22
N GLY A 49 -12.23 -23.02 39.41
CA GLY A 49 -13.12 -22.07 38.74
C GLY A 49 -13.36 -22.36 37.25
N SER A 50 -13.88 -21.36 36.53
CA SER A 50 -14.36 -21.47 35.14
C SER A 50 -13.28 -21.81 34.10
N GLY A 51 -11.99 -21.67 34.44
CA GLY A 51 -10.86 -21.97 33.55
C GLY A 51 -10.70 -23.46 33.19
N ILE A 52 -11.17 -24.37 34.05
CA ILE A 52 -11.05 -25.83 33.81
C ILE A 52 -11.84 -26.27 32.59
N ASN A 53 -13.05 -25.74 32.40
CA ASN A 53 -13.89 -26.13 31.25
C ASN A 53 -13.24 -25.71 29.93
N SER A 54 -12.53 -24.58 29.92
CA SER A 54 -11.73 -24.15 28.77
C SER A 54 -10.53 -25.08 28.53
N ALA A 55 -9.79 -25.45 29.58
CA ALA A 55 -8.63 -26.33 29.48
C ALA A 55 -9.01 -27.76 29.04
N ILE A 56 -10.13 -28.28 29.56
CA ILE A 56 -10.70 -29.57 29.14
C ILE A 56 -11.16 -29.49 27.69
N GLY A 57 -11.86 -28.42 27.30
CA GLY A 57 -12.26 -28.20 25.91
C GLY A 57 -11.07 -28.16 24.95
N GLU A 58 -9.97 -27.53 25.36
CA GLU A 58 -8.73 -27.48 24.56
C GLU A 58 -8.02 -28.85 24.47
N ALA A 59 -8.00 -29.62 25.56
CA ALA A 59 -7.46 -30.98 25.55
C ALA A 59 -8.27 -31.92 24.65
N VAL A 60 -9.60 -31.82 24.69
CA VAL A 60 -10.51 -32.59 23.80
C VAL A 60 -10.33 -32.14 22.35
N SER A 61 -10.27 -30.83 22.09
CA SER A 61 -9.97 -30.26 20.78
C SER A 61 -8.65 -30.82 20.21
N CYS A 62 -7.59 -30.86 21.01
CA CYS A 62 -6.31 -31.47 20.61
C CYS A 62 -6.41 -32.95 20.27
N LYS A 63 -7.25 -33.71 21.01
CA LYS A 63 -7.46 -35.13 20.73
C LYS A 63 -8.23 -35.34 19.44
N ILE A 64 -9.30 -34.56 19.21
CA ILE A 64 -10.08 -34.58 17.97
C ILE A 64 -9.18 -34.31 16.76
N ILE A 65 -8.32 -33.27 16.83
CA ILE A 65 -7.40 -32.93 15.73
C ILE A 65 -6.40 -34.06 15.42
N LYS A 66 -6.04 -34.88 16.41
CA LYS A 66 -5.11 -36.01 16.22
C LYS A 66 -5.79 -37.26 15.68
N SER A 67 -7.06 -37.48 15.99
CA SER A 67 -7.80 -38.69 15.63
C SER A 67 -8.75 -38.52 14.45
N PHE A 68 -8.86 -37.33 13.87
CA PHE A 68 -9.77 -37.04 12.77
C PHE A 68 -9.31 -37.71 11.47
N ASP A 69 -10.20 -38.47 10.85
CA ASP A 69 -10.02 -39.06 9.53
C ASP A 69 -10.96 -38.39 8.52
N PRO A 70 -10.44 -37.62 7.54
CA PRO A 70 -11.27 -36.91 6.58
C PRO A 70 -12.05 -37.84 5.65
N GLN A 71 -11.53 -39.02 5.31
CA GLN A 71 -12.19 -39.91 4.34
C GLN A 71 -13.49 -40.51 4.88
N VAL A 72 -13.50 -40.85 6.17
CA VAL A 72 -14.68 -41.40 6.86
C VAL A 72 -15.72 -40.31 7.15
N ALA A 73 -15.27 -39.09 7.39
CA ALA A 73 -16.15 -37.95 7.59
C ALA A 73 -16.86 -37.56 6.28
N ASP A 74 -16.09 -37.49 5.18
CA ASP A 74 -16.64 -37.13 3.87
C ASP A 74 -17.54 -38.22 3.28
N SER A 75 -17.27 -39.51 3.53
CA SER A 75 -18.17 -40.58 3.06
C SER A 75 -19.56 -40.47 3.69
N LYS A 76 -19.63 -40.24 5.01
CA LYS A 76 -20.90 -40.04 5.73
C LYS A 76 -21.62 -38.77 5.30
N TYR A 77 -20.87 -37.70 5.04
CA TYR A 77 -21.43 -36.45 4.56
C TYR A 77 -21.98 -36.57 3.13
N ASN A 78 -21.24 -37.21 2.22
CA ASN A 78 -21.69 -37.38 0.83
C ASN A 78 -22.91 -38.31 0.71
N GLU A 79 -23.15 -39.21 1.68
CA GLU A 79 -24.36 -40.03 1.74
C GLU A 79 -25.61 -39.26 2.19
N THR A 80 -25.44 -38.19 2.97
CA THR A 80 -26.54 -37.49 3.63
C THR A 80 -26.77 -36.07 3.10
N GLU A 81 -25.74 -35.46 2.50
CA GLU A 81 -25.67 -34.05 2.06
C GLU A 81 -26.12 -33.02 3.13
N GLN A 82 -26.19 -33.45 4.38
CA GLN A 82 -26.60 -32.66 5.53
C GLN A 82 -25.48 -32.67 6.56
N LEU A 83 -25.25 -31.51 7.18
CA LEU A 83 -24.30 -31.43 8.27
C LEU A 83 -24.79 -32.29 9.44
N PRO A 84 -23.92 -33.13 10.02
CA PRO A 84 -24.30 -33.89 11.19
C PRO A 84 -24.72 -32.99 12.35
N GLU A 85 -25.77 -33.36 13.08
CA GLU A 85 -26.34 -32.60 14.20
C GLU A 85 -25.30 -32.21 15.26
N TYR A 86 -24.27 -33.05 15.46
CA TYR A 86 -23.19 -32.74 16.40
C TYR A 86 -22.34 -31.54 15.95
N ILE A 87 -22.17 -31.32 14.64
CA ILE A 87 -21.47 -30.14 14.12
C ILE A 87 -22.33 -28.91 14.31
N GLU A 88 -23.63 -28.99 14.03
CA GLU A 88 -24.56 -27.88 14.26
C GLU A 88 -24.59 -27.45 15.74
N ALA A 89 -24.54 -28.41 16.66
CA ALA A 89 -24.43 -28.14 18.10
C ALA A 89 -23.07 -27.55 18.51
N MET A 90 -22.01 -27.77 17.73
CA MET A 90 -20.67 -27.24 17.99
C MET A 90 -20.51 -25.78 17.53
N ILE A 91 -21.20 -25.35 16.47
CA ILE A 91 -21.05 -24.01 15.87
C ILE A 91 -21.27 -22.84 16.85
N PRO A 92 -22.24 -22.87 17.78
CA PRO A 92 -22.46 -21.77 18.73
C PRO A 92 -21.25 -21.50 19.65
N HIS A 93 -20.38 -22.47 19.88
CA HIS A 93 -19.27 -22.36 20.83
C HIS A 93 -17.93 -22.04 20.13
N GLN A 94 -17.29 -20.95 20.56
CA GLN A 94 -16.03 -20.45 19.96
C GLN A 94 -14.87 -21.47 19.99
N VAL A 95 -14.76 -22.28 21.04
CA VAL A 95 -13.70 -23.30 21.17
C VAL A 95 -13.79 -24.33 20.04
N TRP A 96 -15.00 -24.76 19.70
CA TRP A 96 -15.24 -25.76 18.65
C TRP A 96 -15.12 -25.17 17.25
N ARG A 97 -15.55 -23.92 17.04
CA ARG A 97 -15.25 -23.18 15.80
C ARG A 97 -13.74 -23.17 15.51
N LYS A 98 -12.91 -22.84 16.52
CA LYS A 98 -11.44 -22.91 16.42
C LYS A 98 -10.92 -24.31 16.09
N THR A 99 -11.53 -25.37 16.63
CA THR A 99 -11.19 -26.76 16.27
C THR A 99 -11.49 -27.06 14.80
N ILE A 100 -12.66 -26.64 14.31
CA ILE A 100 -13.07 -26.83 12.91
C ILE A 100 -12.11 -26.10 11.96
N TYR A 101 -11.70 -24.88 12.33
CA TYR A 101 -10.69 -24.12 11.59
C TYR A 101 -9.33 -24.83 11.52
N ARG A 102 -8.84 -25.37 12.64
CA ARG A 102 -7.58 -26.14 12.67
C ARG A 102 -7.67 -27.44 11.87
N LEU A 103 -8.84 -28.08 11.86
CA LEU A 103 -9.08 -29.29 11.07
C LEU A 103 -9.09 -28.98 9.58
N SER A 104 -9.71 -27.88 9.15
CA SER A 104 -9.74 -27.48 7.73
C SER A 104 -8.37 -27.03 7.22
N GLU A 105 -7.54 -26.41 8.07
CA GLU A 105 -6.13 -26.12 7.75
C GLU A 105 -5.33 -27.41 7.47
N ARG A 106 -5.58 -28.47 8.25
CA ARG A 106 -4.87 -29.75 8.11
C ARG A 106 -5.41 -30.60 6.96
N HIS A 107 -6.70 -30.46 6.63
CA HIS A 107 -7.40 -31.26 5.62
C HIS A 107 -8.23 -30.38 4.66
N PRO A 108 -7.59 -29.60 3.77
CA PRO A 108 -8.28 -28.64 2.90
C PRO A 108 -9.15 -29.28 1.80
N GLY A 109 -9.04 -30.60 1.59
CA GLY A 109 -9.80 -31.34 0.58
C GLY A 109 -11.11 -31.96 1.10
N SER A 110 -11.47 -31.78 2.37
CA SER A 110 -12.68 -32.39 2.94
C SER A 110 -13.94 -31.62 2.60
N THR A 111 -14.95 -32.32 2.06
CA THR A 111 -16.26 -31.75 1.68
C THR A 111 -17.12 -31.44 2.90
N MET A 112 -17.03 -32.25 3.97
CA MET A 112 -17.76 -31.98 5.21
C MET A 112 -17.23 -30.71 5.90
N LEU A 113 -15.91 -30.53 5.94
CA LEU A 113 -15.30 -29.36 6.58
C LEU A 113 -15.58 -28.07 5.80
N SER A 114 -15.60 -28.11 4.46
CA SER A 114 -15.96 -26.93 3.66
C SER A 114 -17.42 -26.51 3.87
N ALA A 115 -18.34 -27.47 3.96
CA ALA A 115 -19.74 -27.21 4.28
C ALA A 115 -19.92 -26.65 5.71
N ALA A 116 -19.21 -27.20 6.69
CA ALA A 116 -19.24 -26.71 8.07
C ALA A 116 -18.75 -25.26 8.16
N LEU A 117 -17.71 -24.90 7.40
CA LEU A 117 -17.20 -23.52 7.34
C LEU A 117 -18.18 -22.57 6.68
N GLN A 118 -18.89 -23.02 5.65
CA GLN A 118 -19.96 -22.24 5.02
C GLN A 118 -21.10 -21.96 6.02
N HIS A 119 -21.55 -22.96 6.77
CA HIS A 119 -22.57 -22.77 7.80
C HIS A 119 -22.12 -21.85 8.95
N ILE A 120 -20.84 -21.90 9.34
CA ILE A 120 -20.28 -20.95 10.32
C ILE A 120 -20.33 -19.51 9.77
N ALA A 121 -20.04 -19.33 8.48
CA ALA A 121 -20.10 -18.02 7.82
C ALA A 121 -21.55 -17.51 7.69
N ASP A 122 -22.51 -18.38 7.36
CA ASP A 122 -23.93 -18.05 7.25
C ASP A 122 -24.55 -17.66 8.61
N GLN A 123 -24.05 -18.21 9.72
CA GLN A 123 -24.47 -17.82 11.07
C GLN A 123 -23.83 -16.51 11.56
N GLY A 124 -23.06 -15.80 10.73
CA GLY A 124 -22.53 -14.47 11.05
C GLY A 124 -21.19 -14.44 11.81
N TYR A 125 -20.50 -15.58 11.97
CA TYR A 125 -19.18 -15.63 12.63
C TYR A 125 -18.01 -15.31 11.67
N GLN A 126 -18.25 -14.52 10.62
CA GLN A 126 -17.29 -14.25 9.56
C GLN A 126 -16.01 -13.56 10.08
N ALA A 127 -16.14 -12.62 11.01
CA ALA A 127 -15.02 -11.87 11.58
C ALA A 127 -13.98 -12.77 12.30
N GLU A 128 -14.41 -13.87 12.93
CA GLU A 128 -13.49 -14.82 13.58
C GLU A 128 -12.67 -15.62 12.55
N MET A 129 -13.26 -15.86 11.37
CA MET A 129 -12.63 -16.62 10.29
C MET A 129 -11.51 -15.82 9.61
N MET A 130 -11.62 -14.49 9.57
CA MET A 130 -10.63 -13.59 8.96
C MET A 130 -9.22 -13.75 9.55
N SER A 131 -9.12 -14.18 10.81
CA SER A 131 -7.85 -14.41 11.52
C SER A 131 -7.07 -15.66 11.07
N LEU A 132 -7.70 -16.53 10.27
CA LEU A 132 -7.13 -17.83 9.91
C LEU A 132 -6.29 -17.77 8.63
N SER A 133 -5.26 -18.60 8.59
CA SER A 133 -4.40 -18.73 7.41
C SER A 133 -5.11 -19.41 6.23
N SER A 134 -6.15 -20.22 6.52
CA SER A 134 -6.95 -20.95 5.54
C SER A 134 -8.19 -20.21 5.03
N ALA A 135 -8.59 -19.09 5.63
CA ALA A 135 -9.80 -18.36 5.25
C ALA A 135 -9.92 -18.05 3.73
N PRO A 136 -8.82 -17.69 3.01
CA PRO A 136 -8.86 -17.43 1.58
C PRO A 136 -9.12 -18.67 0.69
N LEU A 137 -9.10 -19.89 1.24
CA LEU A 137 -9.41 -21.13 0.50
C LEU A 137 -10.89 -21.26 0.15
N HIS A 138 -11.76 -20.64 0.96
CA HIS A 138 -13.19 -20.69 0.76
C HIS A 138 -13.63 -19.48 -0.05
N THR A 139 -14.15 -19.71 -1.25
CA THR A 139 -14.39 -18.65 -2.23
C THR A 139 -15.31 -17.55 -1.71
N HIS A 140 -16.37 -17.91 -0.98
CA HIS A 140 -17.29 -16.93 -0.39
C HIS A 140 -16.60 -16.04 0.66
N ILE A 141 -15.84 -16.63 1.58
CA ILE A 141 -15.12 -15.90 2.64
C ILE A 141 -14.04 -15.00 2.04
N PHE A 142 -13.37 -15.46 0.99
CA PHE A 142 -12.41 -14.63 0.25
C PHE A 142 -13.07 -13.41 -0.39
N TYR A 143 -14.22 -13.55 -1.05
CA TYR A 143 -14.92 -12.41 -1.65
C TYR A 143 -15.44 -11.42 -0.59
N SER A 144 -15.99 -11.92 0.52
CA SER A 144 -16.41 -11.07 1.64
C SER A 144 -15.23 -10.29 2.24
N LEU A 145 -14.09 -10.97 2.45
CA LEU A 145 -12.87 -10.34 2.93
C LEU A 145 -12.37 -9.27 1.95
N LEU A 146 -12.35 -9.58 0.65
CA LEU A 146 -11.91 -8.64 -0.37
C LEU A 146 -12.84 -7.42 -0.46
N ALA A 147 -14.16 -7.61 -0.31
CA ALA A 147 -15.12 -6.52 -0.24
C ALA A 147 -14.90 -5.64 0.99
N GLU A 148 -14.73 -6.23 2.18
CA GLU A 148 -14.45 -5.49 3.42
C GLU A 148 -13.15 -4.68 3.33
N CYS A 149 -12.07 -5.27 2.80
CA CYS A 149 -10.82 -4.55 2.55
C CYS A 149 -11.02 -3.37 1.59
N LEU A 150 -11.78 -3.53 0.50
CA LEU A 150 -12.05 -2.45 -0.46
C LEU A 150 -12.94 -1.35 0.14
N GLU A 151 -13.97 -1.70 0.92
CA GLU A 151 -14.82 -0.75 1.61
C GLU A 151 -14.03 0.06 2.65
N ASN A 152 -13.10 -0.59 3.36
CA ASN A 152 -12.19 0.09 4.28
C ASN A 152 -11.19 1.01 3.57
N MET A 153 -10.85 0.75 2.31
CA MET A 153 -9.96 1.60 1.50
C MET A 153 -10.68 2.76 0.81
N SER A 154 -11.97 2.65 0.46
CA SER A 154 -12.73 3.72 -0.19
C SER A 154 -12.75 5.07 0.56
N PRO A 155 -12.71 5.14 1.91
CA PRO A 155 -12.61 6.38 2.68
C PRO A 155 -11.18 6.69 3.14
N ALA A 156 -10.16 5.92 2.73
CA ALA A 156 -8.80 6.09 3.25
C ALA A 156 -8.04 7.23 2.54
N ASN A 157 -7.50 8.17 3.32
CA ASN A 157 -6.50 9.15 2.87
C ASN A 157 -5.23 8.45 2.33
N GLU A 158 -4.45 9.11 1.46
CA GLU A 158 -3.31 8.50 0.74
C GLU A 158 -2.28 7.76 1.62
N GLU A 159 -2.10 8.14 2.89
CA GLU A 159 -1.20 7.43 3.81
C GLU A 159 -1.87 6.25 4.56
N ASN A 160 -3.17 6.33 4.85
CA ASN A 160 -3.94 5.17 5.34
C ASN A 160 -4.09 4.08 4.27
N ILE A 161 -3.95 4.44 2.99
CA ILE A 161 -3.91 3.47 1.91
C ILE A 161 -2.73 2.52 2.12
N HIS A 162 -1.52 2.98 2.48
CA HIS A 162 -0.37 2.08 2.63
C HIS A 162 -0.57 1.03 3.74
N GLN A 163 -1.07 1.43 4.92
CA GLN A 163 -1.33 0.49 6.02
C GLN A 163 -2.49 -0.47 5.70
N LYS A 164 -3.58 0.04 5.11
CA LYS A 164 -4.72 -0.80 4.72
C LYS A 164 -4.41 -1.67 3.51
N LEU A 165 -3.49 -1.24 2.65
CA LEU A 165 -2.96 -2.01 1.53
C LEU A 165 -2.14 -3.18 2.07
N GLU A 166 -1.38 -3.01 3.15
CA GLU A 166 -0.65 -4.13 3.78
C GLU A 166 -1.60 -5.25 4.24
N GLU A 167 -2.77 -4.90 4.77
CA GLU A 167 -3.82 -5.89 5.13
C GLU A 167 -4.34 -6.61 3.88
N LEU A 168 -4.64 -5.87 2.80
CA LEU A 168 -5.09 -6.44 1.53
C LEU A 168 -4.02 -7.35 0.90
N ILE A 169 -2.77 -6.89 0.85
CA ILE A 169 -1.61 -7.62 0.36
C ILE A 169 -1.46 -8.92 1.14
N THR A 170 -1.52 -8.85 2.47
CA THR A 170 -1.39 -10.01 3.34
C THR A 170 -2.51 -11.02 3.09
N ALA A 171 -3.70 -10.58 2.73
CA ALA A 171 -4.80 -11.49 2.41
C ALA A 171 -4.71 -12.09 0.99
N VAL A 172 -4.36 -11.28 -0.01
CA VAL A 172 -4.40 -11.63 -1.43
C VAL A 172 -3.13 -12.36 -1.89
N CYS A 173 -1.94 -11.90 -1.46
CA CYS A 173 -0.64 -12.40 -1.91
C CYS A 173 -0.17 -13.67 -1.19
N ARG A 174 -0.95 -14.21 -0.23
CA ARG A 174 -0.64 -15.49 0.45
C ARG A 174 -0.56 -16.69 -0.48
N ARG A 175 -1.37 -16.72 -1.55
CA ARG A 175 -1.42 -17.82 -2.52
C ARG A 175 -1.55 -17.28 -3.94
N GLU A 176 -1.05 -18.05 -4.91
CA GLU A 176 -1.10 -17.67 -6.33
C GLU A 176 -2.54 -17.61 -6.87
N GLN A 177 -3.40 -18.51 -6.38
CA GLN A 177 -4.80 -18.61 -6.79
C GLN A 177 -5.62 -17.41 -6.33
N THR A 178 -5.43 -16.97 -5.07
CA THR A 178 -6.13 -15.80 -4.51
C THR A 178 -5.68 -14.51 -5.20
N TYR A 179 -4.39 -14.41 -5.52
CA TYR A 179 -3.85 -13.30 -6.31
C TYR A 179 -4.47 -13.23 -7.72
N LEU A 180 -4.52 -14.36 -8.44
CA LEU A 180 -5.14 -14.43 -9.76
C LEU A 180 -6.63 -14.01 -9.72
N VAL A 181 -7.38 -14.52 -8.74
CA VAL A 181 -8.81 -14.22 -8.61
C VAL A 181 -9.01 -12.73 -8.29
N ALA A 182 -8.24 -12.16 -7.35
CA ALA A 182 -8.32 -10.74 -7.03
C ALA A 182 -8.00 -9.85 -8.24
N ARG A 183 -6.91 -10.14 -8.95
CA ARG A 183 -6.50 -9.43 -10.18
C ARG A 183 -7.57 -9.50 -11.27
N TYR A 184 -8.19 -10.67 -11.46
CA TYR A 184 -9.28 -10.84 -12.41
C TYR A 184 -10.51 -9.98 -12.05
N ILE A 185 -10.88 -9.91 -10.77
CA ILE A 185 -11.97 -9.05 -10.30
C ILE A 185 -11.62 -7.59 -10.55
N PHE A 186 -10.43 -7.13 -10.15
CA PHE A 186 -10.01 -5.74 -10.34
C PHE A 186 -10.04 -5.35 -11.80
N HIS A 187 -9.51 -6.19 -12.69
CA HIS A 187 -9.58 -5.97 -14.13
C HIS A 187 -11.04 -5.93 -14.64
N GLY A 188 -11.91 -6.84 -14.20
CA GLY A 188 -13.33 -6.83 -14.56
C GLY A 188 -14.06 -5.57 -14.08
N VAL A 189 -13.70 -5.05 -12.92
CA VAL A 189 -14.22 -3.80 -12.36
C VAL A 189 -13.68 -2.60 -13.15
N GLN A 190 -12.40 -2.59 -13.49
CA GLN A 190 -11.76 -1.58 -14.34
C GLN A 190 -12.43 -1.49 -15.72
N GLN A 191 -12.73 -2.62 -16.35
CA GLN A 191 -13.44 -2.63 -17.64
C GLN A 191 -14.86 -2.05 -17.56
N LYS A 192 -15.57 -2.28 -16.45
CA LYS A 192 -16.95 -1.79 -16.26
C LYS A 192 -17.03 -0.31 -15.90
N LEU A 193 -16.09 0.17 -15.07
CA LEU A 193 -16.10 1.55 -14.54
C LEU A 193 -15.20 2.53 -15.32
N GLY A 194 -14.30 2.03 -16.16
CA GLY A 194 -13.39 2.83 -16.97
C GLY A 194 -12.60 3.82 -16.11
N ALA A 195 -12.68 5.12 -16.44
CA ALA A 195 -11.97 6.18 -15.72
C ALA A 195 -12.34 6.28 -14.22
N LYS A 196 -13.53 5.83 -13.81
CA LYS A 196 -13.95 5.83 -12.39
C LYS A 196 -13.24 4.75 -11.57
N ALA A 197 -12.57 3.80 -12.21
CA ALA A 197 -11.80 2.75 -11.55
C ALA A 197 -10.34 3.15 -11.24
N ALA A 198 -9.97 4.42 -11.36
CA ALA A 198 -8.59 4.87 -11.15
C ALA A 198 -8.01 4.46 -9.78
N GLY A 199 -8.84 4.50 -8.72
CA GLY A 199 -8.42 4.03 -7.38
C GLY A 199 -8.12 2.54 -7.34
N ILE A 200 -8.94 1.72 -8.00
CA ILE A 200 -8.71 0.26 -8.08
C ILE A 200 -7.49 -0.04 -8.94
N ARG A 201 -7.26 0.70 -10.03
CA ARG A 201 -6.04 0.59 -10.84
C ARG A 201 -4.79 0.89 -10.01
N ARG A 202 -4.82 1.92 -9.17
CA ARG A 202 -3.71 2.21 -8.25
C ARG A 202 -3.44 1.07 -7.28
N ILE A 203 -4.48 0.54 -6.63
CA ILE A 203 -4.37 -0.60 -5.71
C ILE A 203 -3.77 -1.81 -6.45
N ASP A 204 -4.22 -2.03 -7.68
CA ASP A 204 -3.78 -3.12 -8.54
C ASP A 204 -2.28 -3.00 -8.90
N ASP A 205 -1.83 -1.79 -9.25
CA ASP A 205 -0.42 -1.48 -9.53
C ASP A 205 0.47 -1.62 -8.28
N GLU A 206 -0.02 -1.19 -7.11
CA GLU A 206 0.69 -1.32 -5.83
C GLU A 206 0.80 -2.79 -5.37
N LEU A 207 -0.26 -3.59 -5.57
CA LEU A 207 -0.24 -5.04 -5.33
C LEU A 207 0.78 -5.76 -6.22
N GLU A 208 0.87 -5.37 -7.49
CA GLU A 208 1.85 -5.91 -8.43
C GLU A 208 3.28 -5.57 -7.99
N THR A 209 3.53 -4.31 -7.65
CA THR A 209 4.83 -3.84 -7.15
C THR A 209 5.24 -4.62 -5.90
N TYR A 210 4.34 -4.76 -4.92
CA TYR A 210 4.64 -5.53 -3.71
C TYR A 210 4.94 -7.01 -3.99
N MET A 211 4.23 -7.62 -4.94
CA MET A 211 4.46 -9.02 -5.32
C MET A 211 5.87 -9.21 -5.89
N LEU A 212 6.28 -8.30 -6.78
CA LEU A 212 7.59 -8.30 -7.41
C LEU A 212 8.71 -8.16 -6.36
N ASP A 213 8.59 -7.18 -5.46
CA ASP A 213 9.61 -6.87 -4.46
C ASP A 213 9.78 -8.00 -3.41
N ASN A 214 8.67 -8.53 -2.88
CA ASN A 214 8.70 -9.42 -1.72
C ASN A 214 8.77 -10.91 -2.09
N TYR A 215 8.06 -11.33 -3.14
CA TYR A 215 7.97 -12.76 -3.47
C TYR A 215 8.96 -13.18 -4.55
N LYS A 216 9.61 -12.24 -5.25
CA LYS A 216 10.59 -12.51 -6.33
C LYS A 216 10.06 -13.52 -7.35
N ARG A 217 8.76 -13.48 -7.63
CA ARG A 217 8.08 -14.33 -8.63
C ARG A 217 7.55 -13.49 -9.80
N PRO A 218 8.44 -12.78 -10.53
CA PRO A 218 8.03 -11.86 -11.58
C PRO A 218 7.19 -12.55 -12.66
N GLN A 219 7.56 -13.78 -13.03
CA GLN A 219 6.87 -14.54 -14.07
C GLN A 219 5.37 -14.74 -13.80
N LEU A 220 4.95 -14.99 -12.56
CA LEU A 220 3.53 -15.16 -12.27
C LEU A 220 2.77 -13.83 -12.42
N ALA A 221 3.27 -12.75 -11.82
CA ALA A 221 2.64 -11.44 -11.88
C ALA A 221 2.53 -10.92 -13.33
N ILE A 222 3.63 -11.06 -14.08
CA ILE A 222 3.71 -10.68 -15.50
C ILE A 222 2.75 -11.51 -16.33
N ASN A 223 2.75 -12.83 -16.21
CA ASN A 223 1.87 -13.70 -17.00
C ASN A 223 0.39 -13.41 -16.71
N ILE A 224 0.05 -13.11 -15.46
CA ILE A 224 -1.32 -12.73 -15.07
C ILE A 224 -1.68 -11.37 -15.67
N GLN A 225 -0.81 -10.35 -15.58
CA GLN A 225 -1.06 -9.04 -16.17
C GLN A 225 -1.23 -9.13 -17.70
N LEU A 226 -0.35 -9.88 -18.36
CA LEU A 226 -0.37 -10.06 -19.81
C LEU A 226 -1.61 -10.83 -20.27
N LEU A 227 -2.02 -11.86 -19.52
CA LEU A 227 -3.28 -12.56 -19.77
C LEU A 227 -4.48 -11.61 -19.62
N LEU A 228 -4.49 -10.77 -18.59
CA LEU A 228 -5.58 -9.82 -18.33
C LEU A 228 -5.65 -8.71 -19.39
N SER A 229 -4.51 -8.24 -19.89
CA SER A 229 -4.43 -7.30 -21.03
C SER A 229 -4.78 -7.92 -22.38
N GLY A 230 -5.13 -9.21 -22.42
CA GLY A 230 -5.63 -9.90 -23.62
C GLY A 230 -4.53 -10.46 -24.52
N LEU A 231 -3.27 -10.51 -24.06
CA LEU A 231 -2.17 -11.14 -24.79
C LEU A 231 -2.00 -12.61 -24.35
N VAL A 232 -1.75 -13.48 -25.33
CA VAL A 232 -1.52 -14.91 -25.06
C VAL A 232 -0.06 -15.13 -24.65
N VAL A 233 0.14 -15.51 -23.39
CA VAL A 233 1.44 -15.96 -22.86
C VAL A 233 1.84 -17.28 -23.53
N GLY A 234 3.07 -17.36 -24.04
CA GLY A 234 3.60 -18.56 -24.70
C GLY A 234 3.28 -18.69 -26.19
N GLY A 235 2.71 -17.66 -26.82
CA GLY A 235 2.43 -17.62 -28.26
C GLY A 235 3.57 -17.11 -29.16
N GLY A 236 4.76 -16.85 -28.62
CA GLY A 236 5.88 -16.23 -29.35
C GLY A 236 5.65 -14.75 -29.67
N ASN A 237 4.93 -14.04 -28.81
CA ASN A 237 4.70 -12.61 -28.98
C ASN A 237 5.92 -11.83 -28.47
N SER A 238 6.62 -11.17 -29.39
CA SER A 238 7.83 -10.37 -29.14
C SER A 238 7.63 -9.31 -28.05
N VAL A 239 6.42 -8.75 -27.90
CA VAL A 239 6.08 -7.74 -26.88
C VAL A 239 6.03 -8.34 -25.49
N VAL A 240 5.48 -9.55 -25.36
CA VAL A 240 5.33 -10.28 -24.09
C VAL A 240 6.69 -10.69 -23.57
N ASP A 241 7.52 -11.28 -24.45
CA ASP A 241 8.85 -11.75 -24.07
C ASP A 241 9.76 -10.59 -23.69
N ALA A 242 9.70 -9.47 -24.44
CA ALA A 242 10.45 -8.26 -24.14
C ALA A 242 10.00 -7.61 -22.81
N ALA A 243 8.69 -7.46 -22.59
CA ALA A 243 8.18 -6.88 -21.34
C ALA A 243 8.52 -7.76 -20.13
N ALA A 244 8.44 -9.08 -20.28
CA ALA A 244 8.79 -10.01 -19.23
C ALA A 244 10.28 -9.93 -18.86
N SER A 245 11.16 -9.90 -19.86
CA SER A 245 12.61 -9.71 -19.70
C SER A 245 12.93 -8.44 -18.92
N ILE A 246 12.34 -7.30 -19.31
CA ILE A 246 12.57 -6.00 -18.67
C ILE A 246 12.16 -6.01 -17.19
N ILE A 247 11.00 -6.59 -16.87
CA ILE A 247 10.50 -6.64 -15.48
C ILE A 247 11.34 -7.60 -14.63
N GLN A 248 11.85 -8.69 -15.21
CA GLN A 248 12.67 -9.66 -14.49
C GLN A 248 14.08 -9.14 -14.19
N GLU A 249 14.69 -8.44 -15.14
CA GLU A 249 16.05 -7.94 -15.01
C GLU A 249 16.11 -6.53 -14.39
N GLU A 250 14.95 -5.89 -14.19
CA GLU A 250 14.81 -4.47 -13.80
C GLU A 250 15.61 -3.53 -14.74
N TYR A 251 15.88 -3.99 -15.95
CA TYR A 251 16.79 -3.37 -16.89
C TYR A 251 16.25 -3.43 -18.32
N ALA A 252 16.22 -2.28 -19.00
CA ALA A 252 15.69 -2.19 -20.36
C ALA A 252 16.78 -2.48 -21.42
N ALA A 253 17.03 -3.78 -21.68
CA ALA A 253 18.00 -4.22 -22.67
C ALA A 253 17.67 -3.73 -24.10
N THR A 254 18.69 -3.41 -24.89
CA THR A 254 18.52 -2.82 -26.22
C THR A 254 17.78 -3.72 -27.20
N GLY A 255 17.91 -5.05 -27.05
CA GLY A 255 17.18 -6.03 -27.87
C GLY A 255 15.68 -5.98 -27.62
N ASP A 256 15.28 -6.00 -26.34
CA ASP A 256 13.88 -5.98 -25.90
C ASP A 256 13.20 -4.67 -26.30
N VAL A 257 13.88 -3.55 -26.09
CA VAL A 257 13.37 -2.23 -26.48
C VAL A 257 13.26 -2.06 -27.99
N ALA A 258 14.15 -2.66 -28.78
CA ALA A 258 14.03 -2.67 -30.22
C ALA A 258 12.83 -3.50 -30.69
N SER A 259 12.56 -4.64 -30.05
CA SER A 259 11.38 -5.46 -30.31
C SER A 259 10.09 -4.69 -30.00
N LEU A 260 10.00 -4.06 -28.83
CA LEU A 260 8.88 -3.20 -28.47
C LEU A 260 8.69 -2.06 -29.48
N TYR A 261 9.76 -1.33 -29.78
CA TYR A 261 9.71 -0.23 -30.75
C TYR A 261 9.18 -0.68 -32.11
N ASN A 262 9.66 -1.81 -32.64
CA ASN A 262 9.25 -2.29 -33.95
C ASN A 262 7.76 -2.66 -34.00
N GLU A 263 7.21 -3.25 -32.95
CA GLU A 263 5.80 -3.64 -32.87
C GLU A 263 4.89 -2.41 -32.73
N TYR A 264 5.19 -1.50 -31.80
CA TYR A 264 4.39 -0.29 -31.59
C TYR A 264 4.51 0.69 -32.78
N HIS A 265 5.72 0.99 -33.24
CA HIS A 265 5.94 1.86 -34.40
C HIS A 265 5.39 1.21 -35.68
N GLY A 266 5.57 -0.10 -35.83
CA GLY A 266 5.02 -0.87 -36.95
C GLY A 266 3.50 -0.82 -37.02
N ALA A 267 2.82 -0.85 -35.86
CA ALA A 267 1.38 -0.68 -35.78
C ALA A 267 0.93 0.74 -36.21
N VAL A 268 1.64 1.79 -35.77
CA VAL A 268 1.35 3.18 -36.17
C VAL A 268 1.52 3.39 -37.67
N VAL A 269 2.58 2.81 -38.27
CA VAL A 269 2.89 2.97 -39.70
C VAL A 269 1.99 2.10 -40.59
N SER A 270 1.68 0.87 -40.15
CA SER A 270 0.92 -0.10 -40.95
C SER A 270 -0.60 -0.03 -40.75
N GLY A 271 -1.07 0.79 -39.80
CA GLY A 271 -2.50 0.89 -39.45
C GLY A 271 -3.08 -0.39 -38.80
N LYS A 272 -2.21 -1.25 -38.24
CA LYS A 272 -2.64 -2.45 -37.51
C LYS A 272 -3.07 -2.09 -36.08
N PRO A 273 -3.92 -2.89 -35.43
CA PRO A 273 -4.20 -2.71 -34.00
C PRO A 273 -2.88 -2.79 -33.24
N ALA A 274 -2.54 -1.70 -32.53
CA ALA A 274 -1.35 -1.66 -31.69
C ALA A 274 -1.54 -2.59 -30.48
N PRO A 275 -0.42 -3.13 -29.92
CA PRO A 275 -0.48 -3.79 -28.63
C PRO A 275 -1.07 -2.84 -27.56
N PRO A 276 -1.68 -3.36 -26.49
CA PRO A 276 -2.24 -2.53 -25.42
C PRO A 276 -1.19 -1.59 -24.81
N VAL A 277 -1.48 -0.30 -24.77
CA VAL A 277 -0.59 0.74 -24.23
C VAL A 277 -0.35 0.54 -22.73
N ASP A 278 -1.28 -0.14 -22.04
CA ASP A 278 -1.19 -0.44 -20.61
C ASP A 278 0.11 -1.21 -20.25
N ILE A 279 0.68 -1.99 -21.19
CA ILE A 279 1.94 -2.70 -20.99
C ILE A 279 3.11 -1.71 -20.87
N LEU A 280 3.16 -0.70 -21.75
CA LEU A 280 4.18 0.35 -21.69
C LEU A 280 3.96 1.31 -20.51
N ARG A 281 2.73 1.43 -20.01
CA ARG A 281 2.40 2.25 -18.84
C ARG A 281 2.62 1.55 -17.52
N ASN A 282 2.91 0.25 -17.51
CA ASN A 282 3.35 -0.44 -16.31
C ASN A 282 4.60 0.26 -15.76
N VAL A 283 4.56 0.64 -14.48
CA VAL A 283 5.66 1.31 -13.79
C VAL A 283 6.95 0.49 -13.88
N CYS A 284 6.86 -0.84 -13.74
CA CYS A 284 8.00 -1.75 -13.82
C CYS A 284 8.63 -1.86 -15.22
N VAL A 285 7.94 -1.40 -16.26
CA VAL A 285 8.49 -1.34 -17.64
C VAL A 285 8.95 0.08 -17.97
N LEU A 286 8.11 1.08 -17.68
CA LEU A 286 8.38 2.47 -18.01
C LEU A 286 9.57 3.03 -17.22
N HIS A 287 9.70 2.66 -15.94
CA HIS A 287 10.75 3.16 -15.08
C HIS A 287 12.15 2.73 -15.56
N PRO A 288 12.44 1.45 -15.83
CA PRO A 288 13.72 1.03 -16.43
C PRO A 288 14.01 1.71 -17.78
N ILE A 289 12.99 1.93 -18.63
CA ILE A 289 13.17 2.64 -19.90
C ILE A 289 13.58 4.10 -19.67
N ILE A 290 12.98 4.78 -18.70
CA ILE A 290 13.37 6.14 -18.30
C ILE A 290 14.78 6.15 -17.73
N GLU A 291 15.12 5.21 -16.85
CA GLU A 291 16.46 5.09 -16.26
C GLU A 291 17.55 4.82 -17.29
N GLN A 292 17.30 4.04 -18.34
CA GLN A 292 18.32 3.88 -19.39
C GLN A 292 18.59 5.19 -20.15
N VAL A 293 17.56 6.00 -20.39
CA VAL A 293 17.71 7.26 -21.15
C VAL A 293 18.31 8.36 -20.28
N PHE A 294 17.80 8.51 -19.07
CA PHE A 294 18.09 9.65 -18.20
C PHE A 294 18.96 9.29 -17.00
N GLY A 295 19.18 8.01 -16.71
CA GLY A 295 19.96 7.53 -15.57
C GLY A 295 21.36 8.11 -15.51
N HIS A 296 22.02 8.34 -16.65
CA HIS A 296 23.31 9.04 -16.69
C HIS A 296 23.30 10.46 -16.09
N LEU A 297 22.12 11.07 -15.88
CA LEU A 297 21.98 12.39 -15.26
C LEU A 297 22.00 12.32 -13.73
N TRP A 298 21.72 11.16 -13.13
CA TRP A 298 21.66 11.00 -11.68
C TRP A 298 22.49 9.83 -11.12
N ASP A 299 22.74 8.81 -11.92
CA ASP A 299 23.61 7.69 -11.59
C ASP A 299 24.88 7.77 -12.44
N THR A 300 26.00 8.11 -11.77
CA THR A 300 27.33 8.18 -12.38
C THR A 300 27.86 6.85 -12.90
N THR A 301 27.25 5.72 -12.51
CA THR A 301 27.61 4.39 -13.02
C THR A 301 27.00 4.11 -14.39
N VAL A 302 25.93 4.81 -14.76
CA VAL A 302 25.21 4.62 -16.03
C VAL A 302 25.86 5.47 -17.13
N GLN A 303 26.41 4.80 -18.15
CA GLN A 303 27.01 5.49 -19.29
C GLN A 303 25.94 6.10 -20.20
N LYS A 304 26.23 7.29 -20.73
CA LYS A 304 25.38 7.95 -21.71
C LYS A 304 25.21 7.05 -22.94
N MET A 305 23.96 6.70 -23.24
CA MET A 305 23.63 5.88 -24.41
C MET A 305 23.97 6.57 -25.73
N ARG A 306 24.25 5.76 -26.76
CA ARG A 306 24.43 6.25 -28.13
C ARG A 306 23.13 6.92 -28.62
N PRO A 307 23.22 8.04 -29.36
CA PRO A 307 22.04 8.84 -29.75
C PRO A 307 21.05 8.07 -30.62
N GLU A 308 21.53 7.14 -31.45
CA GLU A 308 20.68 6.31 -32.31
C GLU A 308 19.80 5.33 -31.52
N LEU A 309 20.35 4.77 -30.43
CA LEU A 309 19.62 3.88 -29.54
C LEU A 309 18.66 4.69 -28.66
N ALA A 310 19.12 5.81 -28.10
CA ALA A 310 18.30 6.70 -27.27
C ALA A 310 17.02 7.16 -27.99
N ASN A 311 17.07 7.39 -29.30
CA ASN A 311 15.90 7.78 -30.09
C ASN A 311 14.73 6.78 -29.98
N LYS A 312 15.01 5.47 -29.92
CA LYS A 312 13.97 4.43 -29.83
C LYS A 312 13.30 4.42 -28.45
N TYR A 313 14.09 4.57 -27.39
CA TYR A 313 13.61 4.65 -26.02
C TYR A 313 12.77 5.92 -25.82
N ILE A 314 13.26 7.07 -26.29
CA ILE A 314 12.56 8.35 -26.22
C ILE A 314 11.20 8.28 -26.94
N TRP A 315 11.15 7.62 -28.09
CA TRP A 315 9.90 7.42 -28.81
C TRP A 315 8.89 6.58 -28.01
N LEU A 316 9.35 5.50 -27.36
CA LEU A 316 8.48 4.67 -26.51
C LEU A 316 7.96 5.43 -25.28
N ILE A 317 8.80 6.26 -24.64
CA ILE A 317 8.38 7.11 -23.52
C ILE A 317 7.30 8.10 -23.98
N ALA A 318 7.52 8.77 -25.12
CA ALA A 318 6.56 9.71 -25.67
C ALA A 318 5.23 9.02 -26.07
N TYR A 319 5.33 7.80 -26.62
CA TYR A 319 4.17 6.99 -26.99
C TYR A 319 3.35 6.58 -25.77
N ALA A 320 4.00 6.08 -24.71
CA ALA A 320 3.35 5.68 -23.47
C ALA A 320 2.63 6.85 -22.78
N ALA A 321 3.21 8.05 -22.85
CA ALA A 321 2.65 9.26 -22.25
C ALA A 321 1.43 9.82 -23.01
N LEU A 322 1.40 9.70 -24.34
CA LEU A 322 0.45 10.43 -25.19
C LEU A 322 -0.64 9.56 -25.84
N CYS A 323 -0.32 8.33 -26.23
CA CYS A 323 -1.24 7.47 -26.98
C CYS A 323 -2.20 6.69 -26.06
N SER A 324 -3.43 6.44 -26.54
CA SER A 324 -4.42 5.55 -25.91
C SER A 324 -4.56 4.25 -26.71
N ASN A 325 -5.38 3.30 -26.22
CA ASN A 325 -5.71 2.07 -26.95
C ASN A 325 -6.59 2.32 -28.21
N GLU A 326 -6.86 3.58 -28.54
CA GLU A 326 -7.61 4.00 -29.74
C GLU A 326 -6.67 4.19 -30.95
N PRO A 327 -7.19 4.07 -32.18
CA PRO A 327 -6.41 4.34 -33.37
C PRO A 327 -5.86 5.77 -33.36
N ILE A 328 -4.60 5.92 -33.76
CA ILE A 328 -3.87 7.18 -33.68
C ILE A 328 -4.22 8.07 -34.87
N ASP A 329 -4.91 9.17 -34.60
CA ASP A 329 -5.17 10.24 -35.57
C ASP A 329 -3.88 10.96 -35.99
N GLU A 330 -3.88 11.59 -37.18
CA GLU A 330 -2.74 12.39 -37.69
C GLU A 330 -2.34 13.52 -36.71
N ALA A 331 -3.30 14.17 -36.06
CA ALA A 331 -3.02 15.20 -35.05
C ALA A 331 -2.27 14.65 -33.83
N THR A 332 -2.52 13.39 -33.47
CA THR A 332 -1.83 12.71 -32.36
C THR A 332 -0.41 12.30 -32.78
N LYS A 333 -0.19 11.96 -34.05
CA LYS A 333 1.15 11.72 -34.61
C LYS A 333 2.00 13.00 -34.58
N ASP A 334 1.44 14.14 -34.93
CA ASP A 334 2.15 15.43 -34.88
C ASP A 334 2.55 15.80 -33.44
N LYS A 335 1.64 15.64 -32.48
CA LYS A 335 1.93 15.86 -31.05
C LYS A 335 2.99 14.87 -30.53
N LEU A 336 2.95 13.61 -30.96
CA LEU A 336 3.95 12.61 -30.60
C LEU A 336 5.35 13.03 -31.10
N GLN A 337 5.45 13.50 -32.35
CA GLN A 337 6.72 13.99 -32.89
C GLN A 337 7.24 15.21 -32.13
N GLN A 338 6.37 16.16 -31.78
CA GLN A 338 6.73 17.31 -30.96
C GLN A 338 7.24 16.88 -29.58
N LEU A 339 6.55 15.96 -28.92
CA LEU A 339 6.97 15.44 -27.62
C LEU A 339 8.32 14.72 -27.70
N VAL A 340 8.55 13.92 -28.74
CA VAL A 340 9.84 13.26 -28.99
C VAL A 340 10.98 14.29 -29.12
N VAL A 341 10.74 15.42 -29.77
CA VAL A 341 11.72 16.51 -29.87
C VAL A 341 11.98 17.12 -28.49
N GLN A 342 10.92 17.45 -27.73
CA GLN A 342 11.06 18.02 -26.38
C GLN A 342 11.82 17.08 -25.42
N VAL A 343 11.52 15.78 -25.46
CA VAL A 343 12.22 14.78 -24.62
C VAL A 343 13.71 14.71 -25.00
N LYS A 344 14.06 14.80 -26.29
CA LYS A 344 15.46 14.87 -26.74
C LYS A 344 16.15 16.15 -26.26
N GLU A 345 15.46 17.28 -26.31
CA GLU A 345 16.00 18.55 -25.81
C GLU A 345 16.30 18.48 -24.31
N VAL A 346 15.43 17.87 -23.52
CA VAL A 346 15.67 17.64 -22.08
C VAL A 346 16.90 16.75 -21.85
N CYS A 347 17.02 15.64 -22.59
CA CYS A 347 18.18 14.74 -22.51
C CYS A 347 19.52 15.43 -22.83
N GLN A 348 19.50 16.45 -23.68
CA GLN A 348 20.70 17.17 -24.12
C GLN A 348 20.96 18.43 -23.30
N GLY A 349 19.90 19.05 -22.77
CA GLY A 349 19.95 20.34 -22.08
C GLY A 349 20.22 20.23 -20.58
N LEU A 350 19.86 19.11 -19.94
CA LEU A 350 20.22 18.85 -18.55
C LEU A 350 21.68 18.39 -18.45
N SER A 351 22.39 18.96 -17.49
CA SER A 351 23.80 18.62 -17.22
C SER A 351 23.91 17.71 -16.00
N ILE A 352 24.96 16.89 -15.99
CA ILE A 352 25.35 16.05 -14.85
C ILE A 352 25.94 16.97 -13.77
N HIS A 353 25.37 16.98 -12.57
CA HIS A 353 25.76 17.81 -11.42
C HIS A 353 26.11 19.27 -11.80
N PRO A 354 25.13 20.06 -12.27
CA PRO A 354 25.37 21.41 -12.74
C PRO A 354 25.83 22.35 -11.62
N ILE A 355 26.68 23.30 -11.99
CA ILE A 355 26.98 24.46 -11.13
C ILE A 355 25.75 25.37 -11.07
N GLN A 356 25.54 26.07 -9.96
CA GLN A 356 24.38 26.95 -9.75
C GLN A 356 24.11 27.92 -10.92
N THR A 357 25.15 28.48 -11.55
CA THR A 357 25.03 29.37 -12.72
C THR A 357 24.42 28.69 -13.95
N GLN A 358 24.74 27.42 -14.18
CA GLN A 358 24.17 26.63 -15.27
C GLN A 358 22.69 26.33 -15.02
N ILE A 359 22.31 26.07 -13.76
CA ILE A 359 20.91 25.91 -13.36
C ILE A 359 20.13 27.19 -13.67
N TYR A 360 20.62 28.36 -13.23
CA TYR A 360 19.96 29.65 -13.49
C TYR A 360 19.75 29.93 -14.98
N GLN A 361 20.74 29.61 -15.82
CA GLN A 361 20.61 29.77 -17.28
C GLN A 361 19.59 28.80 -17.89
N ALA A 362 19.43 27.62 -17.31
CA ALA A 362 18.50 26.60 -17.77
C ALA A 362 17.05 26.83 -17.28
N VAL A 363 16.82 27.66 -16.24
CA VAL A 363 15.48 27.88 -15.63
C VAL A 363 14.38 28.17 -16.66
N PRO A 364 14.54 29.10 -17.62
CA PRO A 364 13.46 29.40 -18.57
C PRO A 364 13.03 28.17 -19.38
N LYS A 365 13.99 27.37 -19.84
CA LYS A 365 13.73 26.12 -20.57
C LYS A 365 13.13 25.05 -19.67
N ILE A 366 13.61 24.94 -18.43
CA ILE A 366 13.07 24.00 -17.44
C ILE A 366 11.59 24.32 -17.16
N LEU A 367 11.22 25.60 -17.04
CA LEU A 367 9.82 26.02 -16.86
C LEU A 367 8.94 25.70 -18.07
N GLU A 368 9.47 25.73 -19.28
CA GLU A 368 8.77 25.24 -20.48
C GLU A 368 8.59 23.72 -20.44
N TRP A 369 9.65 22.96 -20.10
CA TRP A 369 9.61 21.50 -20.04
C TRP A 369 8.66 20.98 -18.96
N ILE A 370 8.65 21.59 -17.77
CA ILE A 370 7.76 21.21 -16.67
C ILE A 370 6.27 21.39 -17.06
N SER A 371 5.92 22.12 -18.12
CA SER A 371 4.50 22.15 -18.57
C SER A 371 3.96 20.77 -18.97
N VAL A 372 4.82 19.83 -19.35
CA VAL A 372 4.45 18.48 -19.76
C VAL A 372 4.66 17.50 -18.59
N PRO A 373 3.65 16.69 -18.18
CA PRO A 373 3.73 15.84 -16.97
C PRO A 373 4.91 14.84 -16.95
N ILE A 374 5.18 14.16 -18.06
CA ILE A 374 6.29 13.19 -18.14
C ILE A 374 7.65 13.87 -17.99
N LEU A 375 7.81 15.06 -18.57
CA LEU A 375 9.02 15.85 -18.45
C LEU A 375 9.16 16.43 -17.05
N ALA A 376 8.07 16.88 -16.43
CA ALA A 376 8.06 17.32 -15.03
C ALA A 376 8.51 16.19 -14.10
N ARG A 377 8.08 14.95 -14.34
CA ARG A 377 8.55 13.77 -13.59
C ARG A 377 10.05 13.53 -13.76
N VAL A 378 10.58 13.61 -14.99
CA VAL A 378 12.02 13.45 -15.25
C VAL A 378 12.83 14.57 -14.58
N VAL A 379 12.39 15.82 -14.71
CA VAL A 379 13.03 16.97 -14.07
C VAL A 379 13.00 16.84 -12.55
N LEU A 380 11.90 16.34 -11.96
CA LEU A 380 11.82 16.07 -10.53
C LEU A 380 12.87 15.06 -10.07
N LEU A 381 13.01 13.94 -10.78
CA LEU A 381 14.03 12.92 -10.47
C LEU A 381 15.45 13.50 -10.56
N TRP A 382 15.72 14.31 -11.59
CA TRP A 382 16.98 15.03 -11.73
C TRP A 382 17.22 16.04 -10.59
N ILE A 383 16.21 16.84 -10.20
CA ILE A 383 16.34 17.78 -9.09
C ILE A 383 16.64 17.04 -7.77
N ARG A 384 15.93 15.93 -7.53
CA ARG A 384 16.13 15.09 -6.34
C ARG A 384 17.57 14.62 -6.28
N ASP A 385 18.09 14.08 -7.37
CA ASP A 385 19.48 13.63 -7.43
C ASP A 385 20.49 14.77 -7.21
N VAL A 386 20.34 15.87 -7.94
CA VAL A 386 21.27 17.02 -7.80
C VAL A 386 21.27 17.54 -6.35
N ALA A 387 20.12 17.48 -5.66
CA ALA A 387 20.04 17.86 -4.25
C ALA A 387 20.70 16.84 -3.32
N THR A 388 20.58 15.53 -3.58
CA THR A 388 21.13 14.46 -2.73
C THR A 388 22.58 14.07 -3.05
N TYR A 389 23.11 14.49 -4.21
CA TYR A 389 24.41 14.08 -4.73
C TYR A 389 25.55 14.29 -3.73
N ASP A 390 26.42 13.27 -3.63
CA ASP A 390 27.60 13.21 -2.77
C ASP A 390 27.34 13.79 -1.37
N ASN A 391 26.40 13.18 -0.64
CA ASN A 391 25.94 13.63 0.68
C ASN A 391 25.57 15.12 0.69
N PHE A 392 24.71 15.55 -0.23
CA PHE A 392 24.16 16.91 -0.25
C PHE A 392 25.20 18.01 -0.55
N THR A 393 26.23 17.70 -1.35
CA THR A 393 27.30 18.64 -1.75
C THR A 393 26.77 19.93 -2.39
N TYR A 394 25.63 19.87 -3.09
CA TYR A 394 24.98 21.07 -3.63
C TYR A 394 24.65 22.09 -2.53
N TYR A 395 24.10 21.63 -1.41
CA TYR A 395 23.80 22.49 -0.27
C TYR A 395 25.08 23.00 0.38
N ASP A 396 26.11 22.16 0.53
CA ASP A 396 27.40 22.61 1.08
C ASP A 396 28.01 23.76 0.27
N THR A 397 28.00 23.62 -1.06
CA THR A 397 28.69 24.54 -1.97
C THR A 397 27.92 25.84 -2.21
N TYR A 398 26.59 25.77 -2.35
CA TYR A 398 25.79 26.89 -2.89
C TYR A 398 24.77 27.47 -1.91
N PHE A 399 24.55 26.86 -0.75
CA PHE A 399 23.58 27.39 0.21
C PHE A 399 24.07 28.70 0.82
N THR A 400 23.35 29.78 0.50
CA THR A 400 23.47 31.06 1.20
C THR A 400 22.25 31.25 2.09
N SER A 401 22.45 31.64 3.35
CA SER A 401 21.33 31.83 4.30
C SER A 401 20.32 32.91 3.89
N SER A 402 20.64 33.73 2.89
CA SER A 402 19.81 34.83 2.40
C SER A 402 18.82 34.42 1.31
N GLU A 403 19.09 33.34 0.57
CA GLU A 403 18.32 32.99 -0.63
C GLU A 403 17.77 31.57 -0.55
N VAL A 404 16.61 31.37 -1.17
CA VAL A 404 16.02 30.04 -1.31
C VAL A 404 16.71 29.33 -2.50
N PRO A 405 17.25 28.12 -2.31
CA PRO A 405 17.82 27.35 -3.42
C PRO A 405 16.81 27.18 -4.57
N VAL A 406 17.27 27.45 -5.80
CA VAL A 406 16.44 27.38 -7.02
C VAL A 406 15.79 26.01 -7.19
N LEU A 407 16.50 24.94 -6.82
CA LEU A 407 15.98 23.57 -6.88
C LEU A 407 14.68 23.42 -6.09
N LEU A 408 14.60 24.03 -4.90
CA LEU A 408 13.39 23.99 -4.06
C LEU A 408 12.23 24.79 -4.66
N LEU A 409 12.52 25.89 -5.36
CA LEU A 409 11.52 26.69 -6.07
C LEU A 409 11.00 25.96 -7.32
N LEU A 410 11.86 25.25 -8.04
CA LEU A 410 11.43 24.42 -9.18
C LEU A 410 10.53 23.26 -8.73
N LEU A 411 10.82 22.64 -7.57
CA LEU A 411 9.94 21.64 -6.97
C LEU A 411 8.56 22.22 -6.61
N GLU A 412 8.52 23.45 -6.12
CA GLU A 412 7.27 24.16 -5.80
C GLU A 412 6.42 24.38 -7.07
N GLU A 413 7.05 24.81 -8.16
CA GLU A 413 6.39 24.97 -9.46
C GLU A 413 5.88 23.63 -10.04
N ILE A 414 6.61 22.53 -9.85
CA ILE A 414 6.16 21.20 -10.25
C ILE A 414 4.91 20.80 -9.46
N ALA A 415 4.91 21.01 -8.13
CA ALA A 415 3.77 20.71 -7.27
C ALA A 415 2.53 21.56 -7.61
N TYR A 416 2.74 22.83 -7.98
CA TYR A 416 1.67 23.73 -8.39
C TYR A 416 1.02 23.28 -9.71
N ARG A 417 1.82 22.92 -10.71
CA ARG A 417 1.32 22.55 -12.05
C ARG A 417 0.78 21.13 -12.13
N HIS A 418 1.33 20.21 -11.33
CA HIS A 418 1.02 18.78 -11.41
C HIS A 418 0.63 18.20 -10.04
N PRO A 419 -0.68 18.18 -9.70
CA PRO A 419 -1.15 17.65 -8.43
C PRO A 419 -0.71 16.22 -8.12
N LEU A 420 -0.62 15.37 -9.15
CA LEU A 420 -0.22 13.95 -8.99
C LEU A 420 1.27 13.76 -8.66
N LEU A 421 2.11 14.79 -8.81
CA LEU A 421 3.53 14.73 -8.46
C LEU A 421 3.82 15.25 -7.05
N LYS A 422 2.82 15.79 -6.34
CA LYS A 422 2.97 16.30 -4.96
C LYS A 422 3.56 15.27 -3.99
N PRO A 423 3.19 13.98 -4.00
CA PRO A 423 3.83 12.98 -3.13
C PRO A 423 5.33 12.83 -3.39
N LEU A 424 5.74 12.85 -4.65
CA LEU A 424 7.16 12.76 -5.03
C LEU A 424 7.93 14.04 -4.67
N VAL A 425 7.31 15.20 -4.85
CA VAL A 425 7.89 16.49 -4.41
C VAL A 425 8.04 16.50 -2.89
N PHE A 426 7.03 16.03 -2.15
CA PHE A 426 7.08 15.92 -0.71
C PHE A 426 8.20 14.97 -0.26
N SER A 427 8.36 13.82 -0.93
CA SER A 427 9.50 12.92 -0.68
C SER A 427 10.84 13.61 -0.89
N ALA A 428 11.01 14.42 -1.95
CA ALA A 428 12.24 15.16 -2.18
C ALA A 428 12.50 16.23 -1.09
N TYR A 429 11.43 16.87 -0.58
CA TYR A 429 11.56 17.77 0.56
C TYR A 429 11.89 17.03 1.87
N LYS A 430 11.35 15.82 2.09
CA LYS A 430 11.73 14.97 3.23
C LYS A 430 13.22 14.64 3.18
N ASP A 431 13.73 14.20 2.02
CA ASP A 431 15.15 13.89 1.83
C ASP A 431 16.05 15.10 2.16
N GLY A 432 15.63 16.31 1.73
CA GLY A 432 16.33 17.55 2.08
C GLY A 432 16.20 17.95 3.54
N PHE A 433 15.04 17.76 4.18
CA PHE A 433 14.79 18.12 5.57
C PHE A 433 15.57 17.24 6.56
N GLU A 434 15.64 15.94 6.24
CA GLU A 434 16.35 14.91 7.02
C GLU A 434 17.85 14.86 6.72
N SER A 435 18.30 15.62 5.71
CA SER A 435 19.70 15.67 5.32
C SER A 435 20.60 16.13 6.46
N GLN A 436 21.77 15.52 6.59
CA GLN A 436 22.85 15.97 7.46
C GLN A 436 24.01 16.40 6.55
N VAL A 437 24.01 17.68 6.16
CA VAL A 437 25.00 18.20 5.21
C VAL A 437 26.37 18.28 5.89
N PRO A 438 27.40 17.60 5.38
CA PRO A 438 28.74 17.66 5.94
C PRO A 438 29.27 19.09 5.83
N GLY A 439 29.84 19.63 6.92
CA GLY A 439 30.39 21.00 6.96
C GLY A 439 29.40 22.08 7.42
N PHE A 440 28.12 21.76 7.57
CA PHE A 440 27.15 22.72 8.13
C PHE A 440 27.32 22.88 9.64
N SER A 441 27.29 24.13 10.10
CA SER A 441 27.10 24.42 11.52
C SER A 441 25.64 24.15 11.92
N PRO A 442 25.35 23.85 13.21
CA PRO A 442 23.98 23.63 13.67
C PRO A 442 23.02 24.77 13.31
N GLU A 443 23.50 26.02 13.32
CA GLU A 443 22.71 27.18 12.91
C GLU A 443 22.38 27.20 11.41
N LYS A 444 23.33 26.80 10.56
CA LYS A 444 23.10 26.71 9.10
C LYS A 444 22.12 25.59 8.78
N GLN A 445 22.26 24.44 9.45
CA GLN A 445 21.35 23.30 9.32
C GLN A 445 19.92 23.69 9.70
N LEU A 446 19.75 24.36 10.85
CA LEU A 446 18.45 24.85 11.31
C LEU A 446 17.82 25.82 10.30
N ARG A 447 18.62 26.69 9.67
CA ARG A 447 18.14 27.61 8.63
C ARG A 447 17.68 26.88 7.37
N LEU A 448 18.43 25.87 6.92
CA LEU A 448 18.03 25.04 5.78
C LEU A 448 16.68 24.36 6.07
N GLN A 449 16.55 23.73 7.24
CA GLN A 449 15.30 23.09 7.68
C GLN A 449 14.12 24.07 7.71
N LYS A 450 14.32 25.29 8.21
CA LYS A 450 13.27 26.33 8.20
C LYS A 450 12.87 26.75 6.78
N ILE A 451 13.83 26.83 5.84
CA ILE A 451 13.54 27.12 4.43
C ILE A 451 12.73 25.98 3.80
N ILE A 452 13.10 24.73 4.06
CA ILE A 452 12.37 23.56 3.55
C ILE A 452 10.97 23.49 4.17
N ILE A 453 10.81 23.77 5.48
CA ILE A 453 9.50 23.86 6.14
C ILE A 453 8.61 24.90 5.46
N ASN A 454 9.14 26.05 5.05
CA ASN A 454 8.33 27.02 4.31
C ASN A 454 7.77 26.41 3.02
N ARG A 455 8.55 25.58 2.31
CA ARG A 455 8.11 24.92 1.08
C ARG A 455 7.12 23.78 1.36
N ILE A 456 7.37 23.00 2.40
CA ILE A 456 6.44 21.95 2.86
C ILE A 456 5.10 22.57 3.28
N ALA A 457 5.11 23.71 3.98
CA ALA A 457 3.89 24.43 4.34
C ALA A 457 3.16 24.91 3.07
N LEU A 458 3.86 25.40 2.05
CA LEU A 458 3.21 25.73 0.77
C LEU A 458 2.55 24.51 0.08
N LEU A 459 3.08 23.29 0.22
CA LEU A 459 2.37 22.10 -0.26
C LEU A 459 1.01 21.94 0.44
N ALA A 460 0.91 22.33 1.73
CA ALA A 460 -0.35 22.33 2.44
C ALA A 460 -1.37 23.31 1.82
N GLN A 461 -0.92 24.47 1.31
CA GLN A 461 -1.77 25.38 0.53
C GLN A 461 -2.24 24.79 -0.80
N LEU A 462 -1.47 23.86 -1.36
CA LEU A 462 -1.79 23.16 -2.59
C LEU A 462 -2.60 21.88 -2.30
N ASP A 463 -3.53 21.90 -1.36
CA ASP A 463 -4.41 20.76 -1.00
C ASP A 463 -3.65 19.47 -0.61
N TYR A 464 -2.43 19.58 -0.10
CA TYR A 464 -1.61 18.43 0.35
C TYR A 464 -1.26 18.55 1.84
N ALA A 465 -2.21 19.03 2.66
CA ALA A 465 -1.98 19.33 4.07
C ALA A 465 -1.93 18.08 4.96
N LEU A 466 -2.79 17.09 4.73
CA LEU A 466 -2.90 15.91 5.61
C LEU A 466 -1.60 15.08 5.65
N PRO A 467 -1.01 14.68 4.50
CA PRO A 467 0.24 13.89 4.52
C PRO A 467 1.41 14.65 5.13
N VAL A 468 1.38 15.98 5.04
CA VAL A 468 2.38 16.84 5.68
C VAL A 468 2.26 16.76 7.21
N ILE A 469 1.04 16.86 7.73
CA ILE A 469 0.79 16.81 9.18
C ILE A 469 1.10 15.43 9.73
N ASP A 470 0.68 14.36 9.05
CA ASP A 470 0.91 12.98 9.46
C ASP A 470 2.41 12.66 9.56
N TYR A 471 3.22 13.16 8.63
CA TYR A 471 4.69 13.04 8.71
C TYR A 471 5.28 13.70 9.96
N PHE A 472 4.89 14.94 10.27
CA PHE A 472 5.38 15.63 11.47
C PHE A 472 4.84 15.00 12.76
N ALA A 473 3.63 14.45 12.75
CA ALA A 473 3.06 13.70 13.86
C ALA A 473 3.83 12.39 14.11
N ALA A 474 4.17 11.65 13.06
CA ALA A 474 4.94 10.41 13.16
C ALA A 474 6.38 10.63 13.64
N LYS A 475 7.00 11.75 13.25
CA LYS A 475 8.39 12.09 13.64
C LYS A 475 8.51 13.10 14.79
N LYS A 476 7.44 13.34 15.55
CA LYS A 476 7.42 14.37 16.61
C LYS A 476 8.53 14.23 17.66
N GLU A 477 8.98 13.01 17.97
CA GLU A 477 10.05 12.75 18.94
C GLU A 477 11.47 12.96 18.38
N GLN A 478 11.63 12.97 17.06
CA GLN A 478 12.93 13.07 16.38
C GLN A 478 13.26 14.51 15.97
N ILE A 479 12.25 15.39 15.93
CA ILE A 479 12.37 16.78 15.47
C ILE A 479 12.52 17.70 16.68
N ASP A 480 13.45 18.66 16.58
CA ASP A 480 13.65 19.69 17.59
C ASP A 480 12.37 20.52 17.81
N GLU A 481 12.03 20.79 19.08
CA GLU A 481 10.82 21.55 19.44
C GLU A 481 10.74 22.90 18.73
N SER A 482 11.86 23.63 18.59
CA SER A 482 11.89 24.93 17.92
C SER A 482 11.57 24.86 16.43
N VAL A 483 11.89 23.73 15.78
CA VAL A 483 11.59 23.45 14.38
C VAL A 483 10.12 23.10 14.23
N MET A 484 9.58 22.29 15.14
CA MET A 484 8.16 21.93 15.16
C MET A 484 7.26 23.14 15.42
N VAL A 485 7.63 24.01 16.37
CA VAL A 485 6.90 25.27 16.62
C VAL A 485 6.92 26.16 15.38
N TYR A 486 8.05 26.25 14.68
CA TYR A 486 8.14 27.02 13.44
C TYR A 486 7.25 26.43 12.33
N PHE A 487 7.19 25.10 12.21
CA PHE A 487 6.27 24.42 11.30
C PHE A 487 4.80 24.73 11.65
N LEU A 488 4.39 24.59 12.92
CA LEU A 488 3.03 24.90 13.38
C LEU A 488 2.64 26.35 13.08
N HIS A 489 3.52 27.30 13.37
CA HIS A 489 3.30 28.70 13.02
C HIS A 489 3.10 28.88 11.51
N ARG A 490 3.95 28.26 10.68
CA ARG A 490 3.84 28.39 9.22
C ARG A 490 2.61 27.72 8.64
N LEU A 491 2.21 26.58 9.19
CA LEU A 491 0.99 25.89 8.80
C LEU A 491 -0.24 26.74 9.17
N LEU A 492 -0.37 27.13 10.44
CA LEU A 492 -1.53 27.87 10.94
C LEU A 492 -1.67 29.28 10.33
N ALA A 493 -0.55 29.92 9.96
CA ALA A 493 -0.59 31.20 9.26
C ALA A 493 -1.24 31.12 7.86
N GLN A 494 -1.45 29.92 7.32
CA GLN A 494 -2.00 29.71 5.98
C GLN A 494 -3.48 29.30 5.97
N PHE A 495 -4.05 28.93 7.12
CA PHE A 495 -5.41 28.41 7.21
C PHE A 495 -6.29 29.23 8.13
N GLU A 496 -7.52 29.47 7.70
CA GLU A 496 -8.58 30.10 8.49
C GLU A 496 -9.71 29.10 8.77
N ALA A 497 -10.48 29.33 9.84
CA ALA A 497 -11.64 28.51 10.18
C ALA A 497 -12.72 28.55 9.06
N PRO A 498 -13.52 27.49 8.87
CA PRO A 498 -13.66 26.28 9.68
C PRO A 498 -12.65 25.16 9.33
N TYR A 499 -12.11 24.52 10.35
CA TYR A 499 -11.14 23.42 10.21
C TYR A 499 -11.83 22.04 10.20
N PRO A 500 -11.43 21.12 9.29
CA PRO A 500 -11.95 19.76 9.30
C PRO A 500 -11.41 18.95 10.49
N ALA A 501 -12.18 17.97 10.97
CA ALA A 501 -11.80 17.16 12.13
C ALA A 501 -10.48 16.40 11.93
N GLU A 502 -10.23 15.93 10.70
CA GLU A 502 -8.99 15.26 10.29
C GLU A 502 -7.75 16.15 10.42
N PHE A 503 -7.91 17.47 10.28
CA PHE A 503 -6.85 18.44 10.51
C PHE A 503 -6.72 18.80 12.00
N LEU A 504 -7.85 18.96 12.69
CA LEU A 504 -7.90 19.43 14.08
C LEU A 504 -7.21 18.47 15.05
N VAL A 505 -7.50 17.17 14.96
CA VAL A 505 -7.00 16.18 15.94
C VAL A 505 -5.47 16.09 15.92
N PRO A 506 -4.81 15.86 14.78
CA PRO A 506 -3.35 15.73 14.76
C PRO A 506 -2.63 17.05 15.11
N VAL A 507 -3.17 18.20 14.69
CA VAL A 507 -2.58 19.52 14.99
C VAL A 507 -2.69 19.84 16.49
N LEU A 508 -3.80 19.52 17.14
CA LEU A 508 -3.94 19.68 18.60
C LEU A 508 -2.97 18.78 19.37
N GLU A 509 -2.77 17.54 18.92
CA GLU A 509 -1.78 16.63 19.50
C GLU A 509 -0.35 17.18 19.36
N LEU A 510 0.00 17.73 18.20
CA LEU A 510 1.29 18.36 17.95
C LEU A 510 1.51 19.59 18.85
N ILE A 511 0.51 20.47 18.96
CA ILE A 511 0.58 21.65 19.84
C ILE A 511 0.78 21.23 21.29
N ASN A 512 0.02 20.24 21.76
CA ASN A 512 0.13 19.73 23.13
C ASN A 512 1.52 19.15 23.42
N PHE A 513 2.11 18.43 22.45
CA PHE A 513 3.47 17.90 22.58
C PHE A 513 4.52 19.02 22.66
N THR A 514 4.37 20.08 21.86
CA THR A 514 5.34 21.19 21.80
C THR A 514 5.07 22.36 22.74
N ILE A 515 4.19 22.20 23.74
CA ILE A 515 3.65 23.33 24.49
C ILE A 515 4.73 24.17 25.20
N ASP A 516 5.81 23.53 25.68
CA ASP A 516 6.91 24.23 26.34
C ASP A 516 7.76 25.02 25.34
N GLY A 517 8.01 24.45 24.15
CA GLY A 517 8.57 25.17 23.01
C GLY A 517 7.71 26.36 22.56
N VAL A 518 6.38 26.22 22.54
CA VAL A 518 5.46 27.32 22.19
C VAL A 518 5.50 28.44 23.24
N LYS A 519 5.61 28.13 24.53
CA LYS A 519 5.76 29.15 25.59
C LYS A 519 7.05 29.97 25.45
N ALA A 520 8.12 29.34 24.97
CA ALA A 520 9.41 29.98 24.73
C ALA A 520 9.53 30.64 23.34
N ALA A 521 8.50 30.51 22.50
CA ALA A 521 8.49 30.98 21.12
C ALA A 521 8.36 32.50 21.02
N LYS A 522 8.56 33.03 19.81
CA LYS A 522 8.38 34.48 19.56
C LYS A 522 6.91 34.84 19.64
N GLU A 523 6.60 36.07 20.08
CA GLU A 523 5.23 36.58 20.22
C GLU A 523 4.38 36.36 18.97
N LYS A 524 4.96 36.56 17.78
CA LYS A 524 4.28 36.30 16.49
C LYS A 524 3.83 34.86 16.32
N GLU A 525 4.61 33.88 16.78
CA GLU A 525 4.30 32.45 16.66
C GLU A 525 3.17 32.07 17.63
N ILE A 526 3.18 32.66 18.83
CA ILE A 526 2.14 32.46 19.86
C ILE A 526 0.78 33.00 19.40
N VAL A 527 0.74 34.16 18.73
CA VAL A 527 -0.52 34.79 18.29
C VAL A 527 -1.30 33.89 17.32
N TYR A 528 -0.65 33.28 16.33
CA TYR A 528 -1.34 32.39 15.38
C TYR A 528 -1.85 31.11 16.04
N ILE A 529 -1.04 30.52 16.94
CA ILE A 529 -1.44 29.32 17.69
C ILE A 529 -2.62 29.64 18.62
N ARG A 530 -2.59 30.79 19.30
CA ARG A 530 -3.70 31.26 20.14
C ARG A 530 -4.96 31.50 19.31
N GLY A 531 -4.85 32.15 18.15
CA GLY A 531 -5.97 32.39 17.24
C GLY A 531 -6.63 31.09 16.78
N PHE A 532 -5.82 30.08 16.43
CA PHE A 532 -6.30 28.74 16.11
C PHE A 532 -7.03 28.09 17.29
N LEU A 533 -6.41 28.04 18.48
CA LEU A 533 -7.02 27.44 19.67
C LEU A 533 -8.32 28.13 20.09
N ALA A 534 -8.40 29.45 19.97
CA ALA A 534 -9.58 30.24 20.31
C ALA A 534 -10.76 30.00 19.35
N SER A 535 -10.47 29.62 18.09
CA SER A 535 -11.49 29.32 17.09
C SER A 535 -12.13 27.93 17.23
N ILE A 536 -11.60 27.08 18.11
CA ILE A 536 -12.03 25.69 18.29
C ILE A 536 -12.85 25.57 19.58
N ASP A 537 -14.11 25.17 19.46
CA ASP A 537 -14.96 24.80 20.60
C ASP A 537 -14.65 23.38 21.11
N ASN A 538 -13.45 23.18 21.66
CA ASN A 538 -13.00 21.93 22.28
C ASN A 538 -12.38 22.22 23.66
N GLU A 539 -12.70 21.40 24.66
CA GLU A 539 -12.16 21.50 26.02
C GLU A 539 -10.62 21.43 26.04
N GLN A 540 -10.04 20.56 25.21
CA GLN A 540 -8.59 20.42 25.09
C GLN A 540 -7.94 21.70 24.53
N ALA A 541 -8.58 22.34 23.54
CA ALA A 541 -8.09 23.59 22.96
C ALA A 541 -8.14 24.75 23.98
N ARG A 542 -9.17 24.80 24.84
CA ARG A 542 -9.28 25.79 25.91
C ARG A 542 -8.19 25.63 26.98
N LEU A 543 -7.89 24.39 27.38
CA LEU A 543 -6.81 24.08 28.32
C LEU A 543 -5.44 24.49 27.75
N LEU A 544 -5.18 24.18 26.48
CA LEU A 544 -3.96 24.58 25.80
C LEU A 544 -3.84 26.11 25.67
N CYS A 545 -4.94 26.80 25.35
CA CYS A 545 -4.95 28.25 25.24
C CYS A 545 -4.67 28.93 26.59
N ALA A 546 -5.18 28.39 27.69
CA ALA A 546 -4.94 28.89 29.05
C ALA A 546 -3.50 28.67 29.54
N ALA A 547 -2.77 27.72 28.95
CA ALA A 547 -1.37 27.43 29.29
C ALA A 547 -0.36 28.35 28.57
N LEU A 548 -0.81 29.19 27.63
CA LEU A 548 0.02 30.14 26.89
C LEU A 548 0.14 31.48 27.65
N PRO A 549 1.32 32.14 27.63
CA PRO A 549 1.54 33.39 28.37
C PRO A 549 0.68 34.56 27.83
N ASP A 550 -0.06 35.25 28.71
CA ASP A 550 -0.97 36.35 28.35
C ASP A 550 -0.28 37.50 27.58
N GLU A 551 -1.02 38.13 26.66
CA GLU A 551 -0.59 39.33 25.89
C GLU A 551 -0.08 40.48 26.79
N ALA A 552 -0.50 40.52 28.06
CA ALA A 552 -0.17 41.59 28.99
C ALA A 552 1.17 41.43 29.74
N SER A 553 1.81 40.25 29.74
CA SER A 553 3.02 40.01 30.54
C SER A 553 4.35 40.29 29.81
N VAL A 554 4.34 40.68 28.54
CA VAL A 554 5.56 40.83 27.72
C VAL A 554 5.87 42.30 27.36
N THR A 555 4.92 43.22 27.53
CA THR A 555 5.17 44.66 27.33
C THR A 555 6.18 45.27 28.32
N SER A 556 6.63 44.53 29.35
CA SER A 556 7.65 45.02 30.30
C SER A 556 9.09 44.65 29.95
N THR A 557 9.36 43.91 28.87
CA THR A 557 10.75 43.50 28.50
C THR A 557 11.20 43.97 27.12
N LEU A 558 10.47 44.91 26.50
CA LEU A 558 10.87 45.60 25.25
C LEU A 558 11.52 46.97 25.50
N ALA A 559 11.89 47.26 26.75
CA ALA A 559 12.73 48.39 27.13
C ALA A 559 13.93 47.85 27.91
N ASP A 560 14.85 47.17 27.21
CA ASP A 560 16.30 47.18 27.45
C ASP A 560 17.05 46.51 26.28
#